data_AF-A0A0F7S7Y9-F1
#
_entry.id   AF-A0A0F7S7Y9-F1
#
_cell.length_a   1.000
_cell.length_b   1.000
_cell.length_c   1.000
_cell.angle_alpha   90.00
_cell.angle_beta   90.00
_cell.angle_gamma   90.00
#
_symmetry.space_group_name_H-M   'P 1'
#
loop_
_entity.id
_entity.type
_entity.pdbx_description
1 polymer ?
#
loop_
_entity_poly.entity_id
_entity_poly.type
_entity_poly.pdbx_seq_one_letter_code
_entity_poly.pdbx_strand_id
1 'polypeptide(L)'
;MFLVLGLLTVVWGVAIVYILPASPMNARGISDEDRVKIVERVRENQTGVQNRKFKMEHVWEALKDPQAWCLFLINLLNTIPTGGLGSYGQIIIKTNLGFSVLQTNLLGLAQGSFQIAVLLLAAYIAKKWNQTILTAVLFTLPNVISAVLFLTIPNN
;
A
#
# COMPACT_ATOMS: atom_id res chain seq x y z
N MET A 1 1.01 25.99 3.97
CA MET A 1 1.38 24.58 3.71
C MET A 1 0.22 23.78 3.11
N PHE A 2 -0.91 23.64 3.82
CA PHE A 2 -2.07 22.87 3.33
C PHE A 2 -2.62 23.28 1.96
N LEU A 3 -2.73 24.59 1.67
CA LEU A 3 -3.22 25.06 0.36
C LEU A 3 -2.27 24.76 -0.80
N VAL A 4 -0.95 24.87 -0.58
CA VAL A 4 0.06 24.60 -1.62
C VAL A 4 0.10 23.11 -1.93
N LEU A 5 0.08 22.26 -0.90
CA LEU A 5 0.01 20.81 -1.07
C LEU A 5 -1.30 20.37 -1.72
N GLY A 6 -2.43 20.99 -1.34
CA GLY A 6 -3.74 20.71 -1.95
C GLY A 6 -3.82 21.12 -3.42
N LEU A 7 -3.23 22.25 -3.81
CA LEU A 7 -3.18 22.64 -5.23
C LEU A 7 -2.33 21.66 -6.04
N LEU A 8 -1.19 21.23 -5.50
CA LEU A 8 -0.28 20.29 -6.16
C LEU A 8 -0.95 18.91 -6.37
N THR A 9 -1.71 18.42 -5.40
CA THR A 9 -2.44 17.15 -5.55
C THR A 9 -3.59 17.26 -6.55
N VAL A 10 -4.28 18.40 -6.63
CA VAL A 10 -5.31 18.64 -7.66
C VAL A 10 -4.70 18.66 -9.06
N VAL A 11 -3.60 19.39 -9.26
CA VAL A 11 -2.88 19.42 -10.55
C VAL A 11 -2.41 18.01 -10.94
N TRP A 12 -1.86 17.25 -10.00
CA TRP A 12 -1.43 15.87 -10.23
C TRP A 12 -2.60 14.94 -10.56
N GLY A 13 -3.73 15.07 -9.85
CA GLY A 13 -4.95 14.32 -10.14
C GLY A 13 -5.48 14.58 -11.55
N VAL A 14 -5.48 15.85 -11.98
CA VAL A 14 -5.85 16.23 -13.35
C VAL A 14 -4.87 15.61 -14.36
N ALA A 15 -3.56 15.66 -14.09
CA ALA A 15 -2.56 15.04 -14.96
C ALA A 15 -2.77 13.52 -15.08
N ILE A 16 -3.08 12.82 -13.99
CA ILE A 16 -3.39 11.38 -14.00
C ILE A 16 -4.63 11.10 -14.86
N VAL A 17 -5.68 11.92 -14.80
CA VAL A 17 -6.89 11.73 -15.64
C VAL A 17 -6.56 11.81 -17.13
N TYR A 18 -5.59 12.63 -17.52
CA TYR A 18 -5.15 12.74 -18.92
C TYR A 18 -4.14 11.65 -19.33
N ILE A 19 -3.25 11.24 -18.42
CA ILE A 19 -2.16 10.29 -18.70
C ILE A 19 -2.62 8.83 -18.55
N LEU A 20 -3.48 8.54 -17.57
CA LEU A 20 -3.89 7.18 -17.22
C LEU A 20 -5.17 6.78 -17.97
N PRO A 21 -5.08 5.89 -18.97
CA PRO A 21 -6.26 5.37 -19.67
C PRO A 21 -7.11 4.53 -18.72
N ALA A 22 -8.43 4.75 -18.72
CA ALA A 22 -9.40 4.13 -17.81
C ALA A 22 -9.49 2.58 -17.86
N SER A 23 -8.75 1.94 -18.75
CA SER A 23 -8.64 0.49 -18.86
C SER A 23 -7.37 0.13 -19.64
N PRO A 24 -6.68 -0.99 -19.33
CA PRO A 24 -5.62 -1.54 -20.17
C PRO A 24 -6.06 -1.73 -21.63
N MET A 25 -7.36 -1.93 -21.87
CA MET A 25 -7.96 -2.03 -23.20
C MET A 25 -8.03 -0.71 -23.95
N ASN A 26 -8.03 0.43 -23.24
CA ASN A 26 -8.17 1.77 -23.83
C ASN A 26 -6.88 2.59 -23.74
N ALA A 27 -5.75 1.93 -23.51
CA ALA A 27 -4.46 2.58 -23.41
C ALA A 27 -4.06 3.26 -24.72
N ARG A 28 -3.94 4.60 -24.67
CA ARG A 28 -3.47 5.41 -25.79
C ARG A 28 -1.95 5.23 -25.88
N GLY A 29 -1.48 4.61 -26.96
CA GLY A 29 -0.04 4.45 -27.25
C GLY A 29 0.51 3.02 -27.14
N ILE A 30 -0.33 1.99 -27.05
CA ILE A 30 0.12 0.59 -27.09
C ILE A 30 -0.20 0.01 -28.48
N SER A 31 0.81 -0.59 -29.14
CA SER A 31 0.65 -1.36 -30.38
C SER A 31 -0.37 -2.48 -30.19
N ASP A 32 -1.17 -2.80 -31.21
CA ASP A 32 -2.17 -3.87 -31.11
C ASP A 32 -1.53 -5.23 -30.71
N GLU A 33 -0.26 -5.48 -31.04
CA GLU A 33 0.49 -6.67 -30.61
C GLU A 33 0.79 -6.70 -29.11
N ASP A 34 1.13 -5.55 -28.51
CA ASP A 34 1.41 -5.45 -27.08
C ASP A 34 0.12 -5.49 -26.25
N ARG A 35 -1.00 -5.04 -26.84
CA ARG A 35 -2.33 -5.18 -26.24
C ARG A 35 -2.71 -6.65 -26.08
N VAL A 36 -2.41 -7.52 -27.05
CA VAL A 36 -2.65 -8.97 -26.95
C VAL A 36 -1.85 -9.59 -25.80
N LYS A 37 -0.55 -9.27 -25.69
CA LYS A 37 0.31 -9.76 -24.60
C LYS A 37 -0.16 -9.30 -23.21
N ILE A 38 -0.66 -8.07 -23.10
CA ILE A 38 -1.22 -7.54 -21.85
C ILE A 38 -2.52 -8.27 -21.49
N VAL A 39 -3.40 -8.50 -22.47
CA VAL A 39 -4.66 -9.24 -22.25
C VAL A 39 -4.37 -10.68 -21.84
N GLU A 40 -3.38 -11.32 -22.46
CA GLU A 40 -2.98 -12.69 -22.12
C GLU A 40 -2.42 -12.78 -20.70
N ARG A 41 -1.59 -11.81 -20.26
CA ARG A 41 -1.13 -11.71 -18.85
C ARG A 41 -2.26 -11.44 -17.86
N VAL A 42 -3.25 -10.61 -18.22
CA VAL A 42 -4.42 -10.36 -17.35
C VAL A 42 -5.30 -11.60 -17.24
N ARG A 43 -5.44 -12.35 -18.34
CA ARG A 43 -6.12 -13.65 -18.38
C ARG A 43 -5.39 -14.70 -17.54
N GLU A 44 -4.06 -14.73 -17.60
CA GLU A 44 -3.20 -15.60 -16.80
C GLU A 44 -3.27 -15.25 -15.29
N ASN A 45 -3.38 -13.96 -14.94
CA ASN A 45 -3.63 -13.50 -13.57
C ASN A 45 -5.06 -13.77 -13.05
N GLN A 46 -5.89 -14.50 -13.80
CA GLN A 46 -7.30 -14.82 -13.48
C GLN A 46 -8.15 -13.62 -13.06
N THR A 47 -7.70 -12.39 -13.36
CA THR A 47 -8.41 -11.17 -13.01
C THR A 47 -9.45 -10.98 -14.11
N GLY A 48 -10.66 -11.50 -13.85
CA GLY A 48 -11.73 -11.56 -14.83
C GLY A 48 -11.91 -10.23 -15.57
N VAL A 49 -12.09 -10.31 -16.90
CA VAL A 49 -12.38 -9.17 -17.76
C VAL A 49 -13.49 -8.35 -17.12
N GLN A 50 -13.19 -7.09 -16.80
CA GLN A 50 -14.00 -6.18 -16.00
C GLN A 50 -15.49 -6.26 -16.39
N ASN A 51 -16.29 -7.02 -15.65
CA ASN A 51 -17.72 -7.13 -15.91
C ASN A 51 -18.42 -6.00 -15.16
N ARG A 52 -18.88 -4.97 -15.88
CA ARG A 52 -19.56 -3.79 -15.28
C ARG A 52 -20.97 -4.09 -14.75
N LYS A 53 -21.44 -5.34 -14.80
CA LYS A 53 -22.73 -5.74 -14.23
C LYS A 53 -22.57 -6.11 -12.76
N PHE A 54 -23.01 -5.21 -11.88
CA PHE A 54 -23.06 -5.45 -10.45
C PHE A 54 -24.12 -6.51 -10.13
N LYS A 55 -23.69 -7.65 -9.58
CA LYS A 55 -24.60 -8.72 -9.13
C LYS A 55 -24.61 -8.75 -7.60
N MET A 56 -25.79 -8.54 -7.01
CA MET A 56 -25.99 -8.60 -5.55
C MET A 56 -25.69 -10.00 -4.99
N GLU A 57 -25.82 -11.05 -5.80
CA GLU A 57 -25.50 -12.42 -5.42
C GLU A 57 -24.02 -12.57 -5.00
N HIS A 58 -23.08 -11.93 -5.70
CA HIS A 58 -21.66 -11.97 -5.33
C HIS A 58 -21.36 -11.26 -4.01
N VAL A 59 -22.19 -10.29 -3.61
CA VAL A 59 -22.06 -9.63 -2.30
C VAL A 59 -22.42 -10.62 -1.19
N TRP A 60 -23.51 -11.34 -1.36
CA TRP A 60 -23.95 -12.36 -0.40
C TRP A 60 -23.00 -13.57 -0.36
N GLU A 61 -22.40 -13.96 -1.49
CA GLU A 61 -21.35 -14.97 -1.55
C GLU A 61 -20.08 -14.50 -0.80
N ALA A 62 -19.62 -13.28 -1.07
CA ALA A 62 -18.43 -12.72 -0.41
C ALA A 62 -18.62 -12.57 1.12
N LEU A 63 -19.83 -12.23 1.57
CA LEU A 63 -20.14 -12.14 3.01
C LEU A 63 -20.20 -13.50 3.71
N LYS A 64 -20.46 -14.58 2.98
CA LYS A 64 -20.49 -15.95 3.53
C LYS A 64 -19.15 -16.67 3.41
N ASP A 65 -18.19 -16.11 2.68
CA ASP A 65 -16.86 -16.68 2.49
C ASP A 65 -15.99 -16.51 3.76
N PRO A 66 -15.62 -17.60 4.46
CA PRO A 66 -14.74 -17.52 5.62
C PRO A 66 -13.35 -16.98 5.27
N GLN A 67 -12.87 -17.22 4.04
CA GLN A 67 -11.57 -16.72 3.60
C GLN A 67 -11.58 -15.19 3.49
N ALA A 68 -12.67 -14.60 3.00
CA ALA A 68 -12.85 -13.15 2.96
C ALA A 68 -12.80 -12.54 4.37
N TRP A 69 -13.44 -13.18 5.35
CA TRP A 69 -13.38 -12.75 6.76
C TRP A 69 -11.99 -12.89 7.38
N CYS A 70 -11.25 -13.96 7.08
CA CYS A 70 -9.87 -14.13 7.51
C CYS A 70 -8.96 -13.02 6.95
N LEU A 71 -9.08 -12.73 5.65
CA LEU A 71 -8.33 -11.63 5.01
C LEU A 71 -8.72 -10.26 5.56
N PHE A 72 -10.01 -10.05 5.85
CA PHE A 72 -10.50 -8.85 6.51
C PHE A 72 -9.86 -8.67 7.89
N LEU A 73 -9.87 -9.71 8.72
CA LEU A 73 -9.31 -9.67 10.07
C LEU A 73 -7.79 -9.42 10.05
N ILE A 74 -7.06 -10.06 9.14
CA ILE A 74 -5.62 -9.82 8.96
C ILE A 74 -5.35 -8.35 8.61
N ASN A 75 -6.11 -7.78 7.67
CA ASN A 75 -5.97 -6.37 7.30
C ASN A 75 -6.36 -5.42 8.44
N LEU A 76 -7.43 -5.74 9.17
CA LEU A 76 -7.86 -4.97 10.33
C LEU A 76 -6.76 -4.92 11.39
N LEU A 77 -6.21 -6.08 11.74
CA LEU A 77 -5.12 -6.18 12.72
C LEU A 77 -3.84 -5.50 12.24
N ASN A 78 -3.57 -5.48 10.93
CA ASN A 78 -2.40 -4.80 10.38
C ASN A 78 -2.55 -3.26 10.37
N THR A 79 -3.75 -2.77 10.06
CA THR A 79 -4.01 -1.33 9.92
C THR A 79 -4.13 -0.60 11.25
N ILE A 80 -4.55 -1.27 12.33
CA ILE A 80 -4.63 -0.67 13.67
C ILE A 80 -3.27 -0.11 14.15
N PRO A 81 -2.17 -0.89 14.18
CA PRO A 81 -0.84 -0.38 14.50
C PRO A 81 -0.37 0.71 13.55
N THR A 82 -0.60 0.54 12.24
CA THR A 82 -0.15 1.52 11.24
C THR A 82 -0.86 2.88 11.42
N GLY A 83 -2.17 2.87 11.70
CA GLY A 83 -2.94 4.09 11.96
C GLY A 83 -2.53 4.78 13.26
N GLY A 84 -2.27 4.00 14.31
CA GLY A 84 -1.78 4.52 15.60
C GLY A 84 -0.38 5.13 15.49
N LEU A 85 0.59 4.39 14.95
CA LEU A 85 1.96 4.86 14.76
C LEU A 85 2.04 6.06 13.82
N GLY A 86 1.25 6.07 12.73
CA GLY A 86 1.21 7.19 11.79
C GLY A 86 0.67 8.48 12.42
N SER A 87 -0.34 8.37 13.27
CA SER A 87 -0.99 9.54 13.89
C SER A 87 -0.23 10.08 15.09
N TYR A 88 0.36 9.19 15.90
CA TYR A 88 0.97 9.56 17.19
C TYR A 88 2.51 9.54 17.17
N GLY A 89 3.15 8.88 16.20
CA GLY A 89 4.61 8.73 16.19
C GLY A 89 5.36 10.07 16.18
N GLN A 90 4.93 11.02 15.33
CA GLN A 90 5.55 12.35 15.27
C GLN A 90 5.30 13.18 16.54
N ILE A 91 4.15 12.98 17.19
CA ILE A 91 3.78 13.65 18.44
C ILE A 91 4.63 13.10 19.59
N ILE A 92 4.78 11.78 19.69
CA ILE A 92 5.60 11.13 20.72
C ILE A 92 7.07 11.55 20.59
N ILE A 93 7.61 11.61 19.37
CA ILE A 93 9.00 12.06 19.14
C ILE A 93 9.17 13.52 19.56
N LYS A 94 8.18 14.38 19.31
CA LYS A 94 8.24 15.78 19.74
C LYS A 94 8.14 15.93 21.27
N THR A 95 7.24 15.18 21.91
CA THR A 95 6.92 15.33 23.34
C THR A 95 7.90 14.60 24.26
N ASN A 96 8.35 13.40 23.91
CA ASN A 96 9.21 12.57 24.77
C ASN A 96 10.71 12.78 24.56
N LEU A 97 11.14 13.24 23.38
CA LEU A 97 12.57 13.43 23.07
C LEU A 97 13.00 14.90 23.05
N GLY A 98 12.07 15.85 23.27
CA GLY A 98 12.38 17.29 23.34
C GLY A 98 12.88 17.92 22.03
N PHE A 99 12.71 17.24 20.90
CA PHE A 99 13.20 17.72 19.60
C PHE A 99 12.40 18.93 19.07
N SER A 100 13.10 19.84 18.39
CA SER A 100 12.48 20.95 17.68
C SER A 100 11.62 20.45 16.51
N VAL A 101 10.57 21.20 16.15
CA VAL A 101 9.63 20.86 15.06
C VAL A 101 10.36 20.54 13.74
N LEU A 102 11.48 21.22 13.46
CA LEU A 102 12.29 20.96 12.27
C LEU A 102 12.99 19.60 12.30
N GLN A 103 13.50 19.17 13.46
CA GLN A 103 14.17 17.88 13.62
C GLN A 103 13.18 16.73 13.53
N THR A 104 11.99 16.87 14.13
CA THR A 104 10.90 15.90 14.01
C THR A 104 10.45 15.73 12.56
N ASN A 105 10.26 16.83 11.83
CA ASN A 105 9.89 16.77 10.41
C ASN A 105 10.97 16.12 9.54
N LEU A 106 12.26 16.41 9.81
CA LEU A 106 13.36 15.77 9.10
C LEU A 106 13.41 14.26 9.35
N LEU A 107 13.16 13.84 10.59
CA LEU A 107 13.10 12.42 10.95
C LEU A 107 11.92 11.71 10.26
N GLY A 108 10.77 12.38 10.13
CA GLY A 108 9.64 11.89 9.35
C GLY A 108 9.97 11.71 7.86
N LEU A 109 10.71 12.64 7.25
CA LEU A 109 11.19 12.50 5.87
C LEU A 109 12.15 11.32 5.72
N ALA A 110 13.09 11.14 6.66
CA ALA A 110 14.02 10.01 6.66
C ALA A 110 13.27 8.67 6.77
N GLN A 111 12.30 8.57 7.68
CA GLN A 111 11.44 7.39 7.81
C GLN A 111 10.70 7.07 6.50
N GLY A 112 10.11 8.08 5.84
CA GLY A 112 9.42 7.89 4.57
C GLY A 112 10.35 7.39 3.46
N SER A 113 11.58 7.91 3.39
CA SER A 113 12.57 7.48 2.40
C SER A 113 13.00 6.02 2.59
N PHE A 114 13.19 5.59 3.86
CA PHE A 114 13.49 4.20 4.19
C PHE A 114 12.32 3.29 3.83
N GLN A 115 11.08 3.70 4.11
CA GLN A 115 9.88 2.94 3.75
C GLN A 115 9.80 2.69 2.24
N ILE A 116 10.08 3.70 1.41
CA ILE A 116 10.10 3.55 -0.06
C ILE A 116 11.20 2.57 -0.50
N ALA A 117 12.41 2.69 0.05
CA ALA A 117 13.51 1.79 -0.29
C ALA A 117 13.18 0.33 0.04
N VAL A 118 12.60 0.08 1.21
CA VAL A 118 12.17 -1.26 1.65
C VAL A 118 11.05 -1.80 0.76
N LEU A 119 10.07 -0.96 0.37
CA LEU A 119 9.00 -1.34 -0.56
C LEU A 119 9.55 -1.76 -1.94
N LEU A 120 10.51 -1.00 -2.48
CA LEU A 120 11.14 -1.33 -3.76
C LEU A 120 11.95 -2.62 -3.67
N LEU A 121 12.67 -2.83 -2.57
CA LEU A 121 13.41 -4.06 -2.31
C LEU A 121 12.45 -5.26 -2.22
N ALA A 122 11.35 -5.11 -1.48
CA ALA A 122 10.32 -6.14 -1.36
C ALA A 122 9.71 -6.50 -2.71
N ALA A 123 9.37 -5.50 -3.52
CA ALA A 123 8.83 -5.70 -4.87
C ALA A 123 9.84 -6.40 -5.79
N TYR A 124 11.12 -6.05 -5.71
CA TYR A 124 12.17 -6.69 -6.49
C TYR A 124 12.37 -8.16 -6.09
N ILE A 125 12.38 -8.46 -4.79
CA ILE A 125 12.52 -9.83 -4.27
C ILE A 125 11.31 -10.68 -4.66
N ALA A 126 10.10 -10.15 -4.49
CA ALA A 126 8.85 -10.84 -4.86
C ALA A 126 8.83 -11.18 -6.36
N LYS A 127 9.24 -10.24 -7.22
CA LYS A 127 9.34 -10.46 -8.67
C LYS A 127 10.41 -11.48 -9.05
N LYS A 128 11.55 -11.51 -8.34
CA LYS A 128 12.64 -12.45 -8.62
C LYS A 128 12.29 -13.89 -8.22
N TRP A 129 11.52 -14.07 -7.14
CA TRP A 129 11.18 -15.40 -6.60
C TRP A 129 9.83 -15.94 -7.07
N ASN A 130 9.00 -15.12 -7.73
CA ASN A 130 7.64 -15.46 -8.20
C ASN A 130 6.74 -16.13 -7.12
N GLN A 131 7.06 -15.87 -5.85
CA GLN A 131 6.46 -16.47 -4.66
C GLN A 131 6.09 -15.33 -3.70
N THR A 132 4.98 -14.66 -4.00
CA THR A 132 4.50 -13.47 -3.29
C THR A 132 4.19 -13.77 -1.82
N ILE A 133 3.68 -14.97 -1.53
CA ILE A 133 3.26 -15.39 -0.18
C ILE A 133 4.47 -15.61 0.74
N LEU A 134 5.52 -16.28 0.27
CA LEU A 134 6.76 -16.51 1.04
C LEU A 134 7.49 -15.19 1.33
N THR A 135 7.50 -14.28 0.35
CA THR A 135 8.07 -12.94 0.55
C THR A 135 7.26 -12.14 1.56
N ALA A 136 5.92 -12.20 1.51
CA ALA A 136 5.06 -11.54 2.49
C ALA A 136 5.31 -12.06 3.92
N VAL A 137 5.46 -13.39 4.10
CA VAL A 137 5.79 -14.00 5.41
C VAL A 137 7.18 -13.61 5.89
N LEU A 138 8.15 -13.43 5.01
CA LEU A 138 9.48 -12.96 5.42
C LEU A 138 9.45 -11.52 5.93
N PHE A 139 8.64 -10.67 5.30
CA PHE A 139 8.47 -9.26 5.66
C PHE A 139 7.59 -9.03 6.90
N THR A 140 6.87 -10.03 7.40
CA THR A 140 6.18 -9.92 8.69
C THR A 140 7.13 -10.09 9.89
N LEU A 141 8.29 -10.73 9.72
CA LEU A 141 9.26 -10.91 10.82
C LEU A 141 9.79 -9.58 11.38
N PRO A 142 10.25 -8.60 10.57
CA PRO A 142 10.60 -7.28 11.07
C PRO A 142 9.45 -6.56 11.78
N ASN A 143 8.21 -6.78 11.34
CA ASN A 143 7.03 -6.16 11.96
C ASN A 143 6.80 -6.72 13.38
N VAL A 144 6.91 -8.04 13.55
CA VAL A 144 6.83 -8.68 14.87
C VAL A 144 7.97 -8.21 15.77
N ILE A 145 9.20 -8.11 15.26
CA ILE A 145 10.34 -7.59 16.01
C ILE A 145 10.10 -6.13 16.45
N SER A 146 9.56 -5.29 15.57
CA SER A 146 9.21 -3.91 15.89
C SER A 146 8.15 -3.83 16.99
N ALA A 147 7.11 -4.65 16.93
CA ALA A 147 6.06 -4.69 17.95
C ALA A 147 6.62 -5.11 19.32
N VAL A 148 7.49 -6.13 19.36
CA VAL A 148 8.17 -6.56 20.59
C VAL A 148 9.06 -5.45 21.13
N LEU A 149 9.85 -4.79 20.27
CA LEU A 149 10.73 -3.70 20.69
C LEU A 149 9.94 -2.55 21.34
N PHE A 150 8.81 -2.15 20.76
CA PHE A 150 7.94 -1.13 21.34
C PHE A 150 7.38 -1.53 22.71
N LEU A 151 7.11 -2.81 22.94
CA LEU A 151 6.64 -3.30 24.25
C LEU A 151 7.77 -3.44 25.28
N THR A 152 9.02 -3.61 24.84
CA THR A 152 10.16 -3.87 25.72
C THR A 152 10.92 -2.59 26.10
N ILE A 153 10.74 -1.49 25.36
CA ILE A 153 11.35 -0.20 25.72
C ILE A 153 10.62 0.35 26.97
N PRO A 154 11.31 0.50 28.11
CA PRO A 154 10.70 1.06 29.31
C PRO A 154 10.42 2.55 29.09
N ASN A 155 9.16 2.94 29.28
CA ASN A 155 8.77 4.35 29.40
C ASN A 155 9.34 4.88 30.72
N ASN A 156 10.43 5.64 30.64
CA ASN A 156 10.93 6.44 31.75
C ASN A 156 10.60 7.90 31.48
#